data_AF-A0A942CL23-F1
#
_entry.id   AF-A0A942CL23-F1
#
_cell.length_a   1.000
_cell.length_b   1.000
_cell.length_c   1.000
_cell.angle_alpha   90.00
_cell.angle_beta   90.00
_cell.angle_gamma   90.00
#
_symmetry.space_group_name_H-M   'P 1'
#
loop_
_entity.id
_entity.type
_entity.pdbx_description
1 polymer ?
#
loop_
_entity_poly.entity_id
_entity_poly.type
_entity_poly.pdbx_seq_one_letter_code
_entity_poly.pdbx_strand_id
1 'polypeptide(L)'
;MRLFLAATFASVTIAAALPSAQSAAISGSTAPGGRFVAIGCVMKQGAGATARYAVTDTRGDTRTTYRLEGDREQLDRHVGHTVELAGSLTAPGTPKGQYTLKVSGIVWLASNCSKK
;
A
#
# COMPACT_ATOMS: atom_id res chain seq x y z
N MET A 1 29.86 46.85 39.58
CA MET A 1 28.62 47.64 39.62
C MET A 1 28.21 48.04 38.21
N ARG A 2 27.37 47.23 37.54
CA ARG A 2 26.42 47.64 36.48
C ARG A 2 25.30 46.60 36.47
N LEU A 3 24.27 46.92 37.25
CA LEU A 3 22.98 46.25 37.38
C LEU A 3 22.02 47.02 36.47
N PHE A 4 21.23 46.37 35.60
CA PHE A 4 19.90 46.81 35.11
C PHE A 4 19.28 45.61 34.35
N LEU A 5 18.24 44.96 34.90
CA LEU A 5 16.81 45.08 34.52
C LEU A 5 16.50 44.49 33.12
N ALA A 6 15.46 43.70 32.87
CA ALA A 6 14.39 43.09 33.64
C ALA A 6 13.81 41.97 32.76
N ALA A 7 13.31 40.90 33.38
CA ALA A 7 12.75 39.74 32.71
C ALA A 7 11.46 40.09 31.94
N THR A 8 11.46 39.89 30.62
CA THR A 8 10.23 39.83 29.82
C THR A 8 9.88 38.37 29.53
N PHE A 9 9.02 37.80 30.37
CA PHE A 9 8.29 36.58 30.05
C PHE A 9 7.08 36.96 29.20
N ALA A 10 7.10 36.63 27.91
CA ALA A 10 5.93 36.67 27.05
C ALA A 10 5.57 35.23 26.65
N SER A 11 4.43 34.78 27.18
CA SER A 11 3.89 33.45 27.03
C SER A 11 3.02 33.33 25.78
N VAL A 12 3.10 32.15 25.13
CA VAL A 12 2.06 31.46 24.36
C VAL A 12 1.65 32.05 23.00
N THR A 13 1.89 31.27 21.93
CA THR A 13 0.86 30.97 20.91
C THR A 13 1.19 29.67 20.17
N ILE A 14 0.59 28.60 20.69
CA ILE A 14 -0.10 27.50 19.98
C ILE A 14 0.52 27.02 18.66
N ALA A 15 1.09 25.82 18.73
CA ALA A 15 1.43 24.97 17.61
C ALA A 15 0.21 24.68 16.73
N ALA A 16 0.17 25.26 15.53
CA ALA A 16 -0.65 24.73 14.44
C ALA A 16 0.18 23.66 13.70
N ALA A 17 0.32 22.48 14.31
CA ALA A 17 0.75 21.31 13.58
C ALA A 17 -0.38 20.93 12.62
N LEU A 18 -0.31 21.44 11.38
CA LEU A 18 -1.11 20.93 10.28
C LEU A 18 -0.78 19.44 10.16
N PRO A 19 -1.73 18.51 10.37
CA PRO A 19 -1.54 17.16 9.88
C PRO A 19 -1.49 17.30 8.37
N SER A 20 -0.27 17.26 7.83
CA SER A 20 -0.07 16.95 6.43
C SER A 20 -0.67 15.56 6.27
N ALA A 21 -1.92 15.51 5.83
CA ALA A 21 -2.50 14.29 5.27
C ALA A 21 -1.69 14.01 4.00
N GLN A 22 -0.50 13.46 4.20
CA GLN A 22 0.33 12.89 3.17
C GLN A 22 -0.50 11.72 2.66
N SER A 23 -1.32 12.00 1.65
CA SER A 23 -1.90 10.97 0.81
C SER A 23 -0.70 10.20 0.30
N ALA A 24 -0.45 9.04 0.89
CA ALA A 24 0.59 8.14 0.45
C ALA A 24 0.33 7.93 -1.04
N ALA A 25 1.18 8.54 -1.88
CA ALA A 25 1.05 8.45 -3.31
C ALA A 25 1.09 6.96 -3.63
N ILE A 26 -0.05 6.41 -4.05
CA ILE A 26 -0.14 5.03 -4.46
C ILE A 26 0.81 4.95 -5.65
N SER A 27 1.96 4.29 -5.50
CA SER A 27 2.89 4.01 -6.59
C SER A 27 2.27 2.94 -7.50
N GLY A 28 1.13 3.29 -8.09
CA GLY A 28 0.42 2.54 -9.10
C GLY A 28 0.65 3.21 -10.43
N SER A 29 1.51 2.63 -11.26
CA SER A 29 1.57 3.03 -12.66
C SER A 29 0.20 2.78 -13.27
N THR A 30 -0.56 3.85 -13.49
CA THR A 30 -1.87 3.81 -14.13
C THR A 30 -1.59 3.71 -15.62
N ALA A 31 -1.80 2.54 -16.21
CA ALA A 31 -1.66 2.40 -17.66
C ALA A 31 -2.74 3.26 -18.36
N PRO A 32 -2.48 3.76 -19.59
CA PRO A 32 -3.50 4.52 -20.33
C PRO A 32 -4.77 3.68 -20.45
N GLY A 33 -5.89 4.20 -19.90
CA GLY A 33 -7.18 3.51 -19.85
C GLY A 33 -7.70 3.06 -18.47
N GLY A 34 -7.07 3.45 -17.34
CA GLY A 34 -7.70 3.35 -16.01
C GLY A 34 -7.57 1.99 -15.29
N ARG A 35 -6.56 1.20 -15.63
CA ARG A 35 -6.22 -0.06 -14.94
C ARG A 35 -5.03 0.13 -14.01
N PHE A 36 -5.18 -0.32 -12.77
CA PHE A 36 -4.09 -0.39 -11.80
C PHE A 36 -3.32 -1.69 -12.04
N VAL A 37 -2.00 -1.57 -12.09
CA VAL A 37 -1.09 -2.73 -12.17
C VAL A 37 -0.36 -2.85 -10.85
N ALA A 38 0.01 -4.05 -10.39
CA ALA A 38 0.94 -4.31 -9.28
C ALA A 38 1.87 -5.46 -9.64
N ILE A 39 3.15 -5.40 -9.24
CA ILE A 39 4.09 -6.50 -9.47
C ILE A 39 4.63 -7.00 -8.14
N GLY A 40 4.41 -8.26 -7.82
CA GLY A 40 4.90 -8.79 -6.56
C GLY A 40 4.60 -10.26 -6.32
N CYS A 41 4.97 -10.69 -5.11
CA CYS A 41 4.72 -12.02 -4.60
C CYS A 41 3.26 -12.18 -4.16
N VAL A 42 2.56 -13.20 -4.67
CA VAL A 42 1.23 -13.56 -4.15
C VAL A 42 1.39 -14.35 -2.86
N MET A 43 0.75 -13.86 -1.81
CA MET A 43 0.71 -14.47 -0.49
C MET A 43 -0.71 -14.91 -0.16
N LYS A 44 -0.83 -16.02 0.56
CA LYS A 44 -2.09 -16.54 1.09
C LYS A 44 -2.02 -16.60 2.61
N GLN A 45 -3.08 -16.11 3.26
CA GLN A 45 -3.27 -16.20 4.70
C GLN A 45 -4.55 -16.99 4.99
N GLY A 46 -4.46 -17.97 5.89
CA GLY A 46 -5.57 -18.88 6.18
C GLY A 46 -5.80 -19.95 5.09
N ALA A 47 -6.88 -20.71 5.23
CA ALA A 47 -7.21 -21.84 4.39
C ALA A 47 -8.71 -21.92 4.09
N GLY A 48 -9.10 -22.71 3.09
CA GLY A 48 -10.51 -22.88 2.70
C GLY A 48 -11.20 -21.57 2.36
N ALA A 49 -12.52 -21.50 2.51
CA ALA A 49 -13.35 -20.36 2.11
C ALA A 49 -12.99 -19.00 2.75
N THR A 50 -12.25 -19.01 3.87
CA THR A 50 -11.85 -17.79 4.58
C THR A 50 -10.48 -17.26 4.16
N ALA A 51 -9.76 -17.97 3.28
CA ALA A 51 -8.41 -17.56 2.88
C ALA A 51 -8.41 -16.16 2.25
N ARG A 52 -7.37 -15.40 2.58
CA ARG A 52 -7.12 -14.05 2.11
C ARG A 52 -5.86 -14.03 1.27
N TYR A 53 -5.91 -13.32 0.17
CA TYR A 53 -4.79 -13.18 -0.76
C TYR A 53 -4.27 -11.76 -0.72
N ALA A 54 -2.95 -11.61 -0.84
CA ALA A 54 -2.30 -10.31 -0.86
C ALA A 54 -1.13 -10.31 -1.85
N VAL A 55 -0.81 -9.14 -2.36
CA VAL A 55 0.43 -8.89 -3.11
C VAL A 55 1.15 -7.72 -2.49
N THR A 56 2.47 -7.81 -2.34
CA THR A 56 3.30 -6.65 -2.03
C THR A 56 3.89 -6.13 -3.32
N ASP A 57 3.42 -4.99 -3.81
CA ASP A 57 3.98 -4.34 -5.00
C ASP A 57 5.42 -3.93 -4.72
N THR A 58 6.30 -4.39 -5.60
CA THR A 58 7.74 -4.21 -5.54
C THR A 58 8.23 -3.09 -6.45
N ARG A 59 7.32 -2.43 -7.16
CA ARG A 59 7.61 -1.26 -7.98
C ARG A 59 7.80 -0.02 -7.10
N GLY A 60 8.74 0.83 -7.49
CA GLY A 60 9.07 2.06 -6.76
C GLY A 60 9.85 1.81 -5.47
N ASP A 61 10.08 2.89 -4.71
CA ASP A 61 10.92 2.87 -3.51
C ASP A 61 10.17 2.34 -2.28
N THR A 62 8.84 2.44 -2.27
CA THR A 62 7.98 2.01 -1.16
C THR A 62 7.19 0.77 -1.54
N ARG A 63 7.39 -0.31 -0.78
CA ARG A 63 6.58 -1.52 -0.92
C ARG A 63 5.18 -1.29 -0.37
N THR A 64 4.16 -1.49 -1.20
CA THR A 64 2.76 -1.37 -0.79
C THR A 64 2.06 -2.72 -0.91
N THR A 65 1.39 -3.16 0.16
CA THR A 65 0.63 -4.42 0.14
C THR A 65 -0.84 -4.18 -0.17
N TYR A 66 -1.34 -4.84 -1.19
CA TYR A 66 -2.74 -4.82 -1.61
C TYR A 66 -3.42 -6.14 -1.26
N ARG A 67 -4.67 -6.07 -0.79
CA ARG A 67 -5.54 -7.25 -0.72
C ARG A 67 -5.97 -7.61 -2.14
N LEU A 68 -5.95 -8.89 -2.48
CA LEU A 68 -6.45 -9.37 -3.77
C LEU A 68 -7.88 -9.90 -3.64
N GLU A 69 -8.68 -9.59 -4.65
CA GLU A 69 -10.01 -10.14 -4.84
C GLU A 69 -10.16 -10.64 -6.28
N GLY A 70 -10.60 -11.87 -6.46
CA GLY A 70 -10.69 -12.51 -7.75
C GLY A 70 -11.03 -14.00 -7.61
N ASP A 71 -10.84 -14.74 -8.70
CA ASP A 71 -11.00 -16.19 -8.74
C ASP A 71 -9.99 -16.88 -7.80
N ARG A 72 -10.49 -17.72 -6.89
CA ARG A 72 -9.67 -18.28 -5.81
C ARG A 72 -8.72 -19.36 -6.33
N GLU A 73 -9.21 -20.20 -7.22
CA GLU A 73 -8.45 -21.25 -7.88
C GLU A 73 -7.29 -20.64 -8.67
N GLN A 74 -7.52 -19.53 -9.37
CA GLN A 74 -6.49 -18.79 -10.09
C GLN A 74 -5.47 -18.18 -9.13
N LEU A 75 -5.89 -17.54 -8.05
CA LEU A 75 -4.98 -16.97 -7.06
C LEU A 75 -4.15 -18.04 -6.35
N ASP A 76 -4.76 -19.18 -6.02
CA ASP A 76 -4.08 -20.32 -5.37
C ASP A 76 -2.93 -20.87 -6.22
N ARG A 77 -3.11 -20.95 -7.55
CA ARG A 77 -2.05 -21.39 -8.47
C ARG A 77 -0.81 -20.49 -8.49
N HIS A 78 -0.93 -19.25 -8.00
CA HIS A 78 0.17 -18.27 -8.03
C HIS A 78 0.73 -17.96 -6.64
N VAL A 79 0.25 -18.62 -5.58
CA VAL A 79 0.78 -18.43 -4.22
C VAL A 79 2.24 -18.86 -4.17
N GLY A 80 3.13 -17.95 -3.78
CA GLY A 80 4.58 -18.17 -3.78
C GLY A 80 5.27 -17.82 -5.10
N HIS A 81 4.54 -17.32 -6.09
CA HIS A 81 5.06 -16.88 -7.38
C HIS A 81 5.10 -15.35 -7.46
N THR A 82 6.01 -14.83 -8.29
CA THR A 82 6.04 -13.41 -8.64
C THR A 82 5.22 -13.20 -9.91
N VAL A 83 4.26 -12.27 -9.84
CA VAL A 83 3.30 -12.01 -10.91
C VAL A 83 3.12 -10.51 -11.13
N GLU A 84 2.69 -10.15 -12.34
CA GLU A 84 2.05 -8.87 -12.62
C GLU A 84 0.53 -9.03 -12.55
N LEU A 85 -0.12 -8.21 -11.75
CA LEU A 85 -1.57 -8.20 -11.56
C LEU A 85 -2.13 -6.92 -12.13
N ALA A 86 -3.16 -7.04 -12.96
CA ALA A 86 -3.91 -5.90 -13.46
C ALA A 86 -5.34 -5.94 -12.92
N GLY A 87 -5.93 -4.78 -12.63
CA GLY A 87 -7.25 -4.72 -12.04
C GLY A 87 -7.73 -3.32 -11.69
N SER A 88 -8.88 -3.27 -11.01
CA SER A 88 -9.41 -2.03 -10.41
C SER A 88 -9.01 -1.95 -8.95
N LEU A 89 -8.53 -0.78 -8.52
CA LEU A 89 -8.13 -0.53 -7.14
C LEU A 89 -9.26 0.18 -6.37
N THR A 90 -9.66 -0.39 -5.24
CA THR A 90 -10.64 0.19 -4.33
C THR A 90 -9.91 0.71 -3.09
N ALA A 91 -10.13 1.99 -2.77
CA ALA A 91 -9.61 2.60 -1.57
C ALA A 91 -10.25 2.01 -0.31
N PRO A 92 -9.53 1.95 0.81
CA PRO A 92 -10.12 1.55 2.08
C PRO A 92 -11.15 2.59 2.53
N GLY A 93 -12.26 2.12 3.12
CA GLY A 93 -13.28 3.00 3.71
C GLY A 93 -12.85 3.68 5.01
N THR A 94 -11.67 3.35 5.55
CA THR A 94 -11.10 3.95 6.76
C THR A 94 -9.63 4.30 6.56
N PRO A 95 -9.08 5.30 7.27
CA PRO A 95 -7.68 5.72 7.12
C PRO A 95 -6.63 4.64 7.42
N LYS A 96 -7.01 3.62 8.21
CA LYS A 96 -6.15 2.49 8.58
C LYS A 96 -6.43 1.22 7.75
N GLY A 97 -7.34 1.29 6.78
CA GLY A 97 -7.70 0.14 5.96
C GLY A 97 -6.68 -0.14 4.86
N GLN A 98 -6.82 -1.31 4.23
CA GLN A 98 -5.99 -1.73 3.12
C GLN A 98 -6.71 -1.53 1.78
N TYR A 99 -5.97 -1.09 0.76
CA TYR A 99 -6.46 -1.07 -0.61
C TYR A 99 -6.76 -2.49 -1.12
N THR A 100 -7.85 -2.64 -1.86
CA THR A 100 -8.24 -3.91 -2.48
C THR A 100 -8.06 -3.82 -3.99
N LEU A 101 -7.26 -4.71 -4.56
CA LEU A 101 -7.10 -4.89 -5.99
C LEU A 101 -8.02 -6.01 -6.46
N LYS A 102 -9.06 -5.65 -7.20
CA LYS A 102 -9.92 -6.62 -7.90
C LYS A 102 -9.22 -7.04 -9.18
N VAL A 103 -8.72 -8.27 -9.20
CA VAL A 103 -7.86 -8.81 -10.25
C VAL A 103 -8.69 -9.13 -11.48
N SER A 104 -8.28 -8.60 -12.64
CA SER A 104 -8.82 -8.91 -13.95
C SER A 104 -7.80 -9.54 -14.89
N GLY A 105 -6.51 -9.48 -14.56
CA GLY A 105 -5.43 -10.12 -15.31
C GLY A 105 -4.27 -10.51 -14.41
N ILE A 106 -3.66 -11.66 -14.71
CA ILE A 106 -2.46 -12.18 -14.03
C ILE A 106 -1.46 -12.59 -15.11
N VAL A 107 -0.25 -12.07 -15.03
CA VAL A 107 0.90 -12.51 -15.85
C VAL A 107 1.94 -13.10 -14.92
N TRP A 108 2.35 -14.34 -15.19
CA TRP A 108 3.38 -15.01 -14.42
C TRP A 108 4.77 -14.49 -14.84
N LEU A 109 5.53 -13.94 -13.88
CA LEU A 109 6.88 -13.44 -14.11
C LEU A 109 7.98 -14.38 -13.60
N ALA A 110 7.84 -14.95 -12.39
CA ALA A 110 8.82 -15.88 -11.84
C ALA A 110 8.19 -16.96 -10.96
N SER A 111 8.80 -18.15 -10.96
CA SER A 111 8.33 -19.33 -10.21
C SER A 111 8.45 -19.21 -8.69
N ASN A 112 9.29 -18.30 -8.21
CA ASN A 112 9.51 -18.07 -6.80
C ASN A 112 9.37 -16.59 -6.46
N CYS A 113 8.90 -16.29 -5.25
CA CYS A 113 9.00 -14.96 -4.69
C CYS A 113 10.46 -14.62 -4.40
N SER A 114 10.90 -13.45 -4.87
CA SER A 114 12.23 -12.93 -4.54
C SER A 114 12.31 -12.69 -3.04
N LYS A 115 13.27 -13.32 -2.36
CA LYS A 115 13.65 -12.93 -1.01
C LYS A 115 14.38 -11.60 -1.14
N LYS A 116 13.70 -10.48 -0.83
CA LYS A 116 14.36 -9.19 -0.64
C LYS A 116 14.38 -8.85 0.84
#